data_AF-A0A101VJG6-F1
#
_entry.id   AF-A0A101VJG6-F1
#
_cell.length_a   1.000
_cell.length_b   1.000
_cell.length_c   1.000
_cell.angle_alpha   90.00
_cell.angle_beta   90.00
_cell.angle_gamma   90.00
#
_symmetry.space_group_name_H-M   'P 1'
#
loop_
_entity.id
_entity.type
_entity.pdbx_description
1 polymer ?
#
loop_
_entity_poly.entity_id
_entity_poly.type
_entity_poly.pdbx_seq_one_letter_code
_entity_poly.pdbx_strand_id
1 'polypeptide(L)'
;MASSSDTPVTVPARSLSDGAEGQLAYTIATLVNDTGQYDSMRASFAAGGFTPLDCEYLFVDNTGCKQTCAYDGLNRALLAARGRHVILCHQDIRLLPGGDSRQELDARLTQLLGQDPDWAVAGNAGGLAPGRLSVRISDPHGRDQRVGDFPVRVASLDENFVVVRRSANLAFSRNLAGFHFYATDLCLVADVLGWNTYVIDFHIEHLSPGTAGSRDFEARKEEFRAKWSKALRPRWIQTTCALLRLDGEPLRQLVGQLLEEPVRKLSRRLPGASGWTGGETGLLQTRGLQSATLTPARPAAGPGNDEAA
;
A
#
# COMPACT_ATOMS: atom_id res chain seq x y z
N MET A 1 -68.69 20.66 0.40
CA MET A 1 -67.40 21.37 0.43
C MET A 1 -66.44 20.52 1.26
N ALA A 2 -65.58 19.74 0.61
CA ALA A 2 -64.58 18.93 1.31
C ALA A 2 -63.30 19.77 1.47
N SER A 3 -63.00 20.15 2.70
CA SER A 3 -61.75 20.84 3.07
C SER A 3 -60.65 19.79 3.20
N SER A 4 -59.82 19.63 2.16
CA SER A 4 -58.58 18.86 2.26
C SER A 4 -57.54 19.70 3.02
N SER A 5 -57.32 19.36 4.29
CA SER A 5 -56.21 19.88 5.09
C SER A 5 -54.89 19.24 4.62
N ASP A 6 -54.20 19.93 3.71
CA ASP A 6 -52.87 19.56 3.26
C ASP A 6 -51.87 19.89 4.39
N THR A 7 -51.48 18.87 5.14
CA THR A 7 -50.49 19.01 6.23
C THR A 7 -49.12 18.76 5.62
N PRO A 8 -48.18 19.73 5.66
CA PRO A 8 -46.88 19.55 5.00
C PRO A 8 -46.13 18.39 5.67
N VAL A 9 -45.79 17.37 4.88
CA VAL A 9 -44.89 16.30 5.33
C VAL A 9 -43.49 16.89 5.43
N THR A 10 -43.04 17.17 6.66
CA THR A 10 -41.66 17.57 6.91
C THR A 10 -40.75 16.35 6.80
N VAL A 11 -39.92 16.32 5.76
CA VAL A 11 -38.83 15.34 5.64
C VAL A 11 -37.67 15.79 6.52
N PRO A 12 -37.25 14.99 7.53
CA PRO A 12 -36.13 15.37 8.39
C PRO A 12 -34.83 15.42 7.59
N ALA A 13 -34.07 16.50 7.76
CA ALA A 13 -32.70 16.63 7.28
C ALA A 13 -31.77 16.77 8.49
N ARG A 14 -30.59 16.14 8.43
CA ARG A 14 -29.55 16.29 9.45
C ARG A 14 -28.43 17.19 8.95
N SER A 15 -27.82 17.96 9.85
CA SER A 15 -26.62 18.71 9.51
C SER A 15 -25.44 17.76 9.39
N LEU A 16 -24.51 18.07 8.47
CA LEU A 16 -23.26 17.32 8.33
C LEU A 16 -22.32 17.55 9.53
N SER A 17 -22.54 18.61 10.31
CA SER A 17 -21.80 18.89 11.55
C SER A 17 -22.14 17.94 12.70
N ASP A 18 -23.25 17.21 12.62
CA ASP A 18 -23.72 16.32 13.69
C ASP A 18 -23.07 14.93 13.61
N GLY A 19 -22.01 14.81 12.79
CA GLY A 19 -21.23 13.60 12.63
C GLY A 19 -20.49 13.26 13.92
N ALA A 20 -21.13 12.47 14.77
CA ALA A 20 -20.48 11.76 15.86
C ALA A 20 -19.22 11.07 15.28
N GLU A 21 -18.05 11.58 15.66
CA GLU A 21 -16.80 10.83 15.48
C GLU A 21 -17.02 9.44 16.08
N GLY A 22 -16.64 8.41 15.31
CA GLY A 22 -16.98 7.03 15.61
C GLY A 22 -16.59 6.66 17.03
N GLN A 23 -17.53 6.04 17.76
CA GLN A 23 -17.27 5.48 19.10
C GLN A 23 -16.14 4.44 19.09
N LEU A 24 -15.83 3.86 17.92
CA LEU A 24 -14.78 2.87 17.73
C LEU A 24 -13.45 3.53 17.33
N ALA A 25 -12.37 3.14 17.99
CA ALA A 25 -11.01 3.55 17.65
C ALA A 25 -10.55 2.87 16.35
N TYR A 26 -10.77 1.55 16.23
CA TYR A 26 -10.25 0.75 15.13
C TYR A 26 -11.31 -0.17 14.50
N THR A 27 -11.25 -0.29 13.18
CA THR A 27 -11.79 -1.43 12.44
C THR A 27 -10.61 -2.26 11.94
N ILE A 28 -10.53 -3.54 12.27
CA ILE A 28 -9.52 -4.45 11.74
C ILE A 28 -10.17 -5.31 10.67
N ALA A 29 -9.70 -5.22 9.42
CA ALA A 29 -10.26 -5.90 8.26
C ALA A 29 -9.26 -6.83 7.60
N THR A 30 -9.68 -8.08 7.34
CA THR A 30 -8.82 -9.14 6.83
C THR A 30 -9.49 -9.95 5.72
N LEU A 31 -8.73 -10.35 4.70
CA LEU A 31 -9.15 -11.39 3.74
C LEU A 31 -8.79 -12.75 4.33
N VAL A 32 -9.77 -13.64 4.53
CA VAL A 32 -9.57 -14.87 5.32
C VAL A 32 -9.75 -16.09 4.43
N ASN A 33 -8.67 -16.84 4.19
CA ASN A 33 -8.75 -18.16 3.55
C ASN A 33 -8.33 -19.30 4.51
N ASP A 34 -7.77 -18.97 5.67
CA ASP A 34 -7.39 -19.89 6.73
C ASP A 34 -7.90 -19.34 8.07
N THR A 35 -8.92 -19.99 8.62
CA THR A 35 -9.56 -19.54 9.86
C THR A 35 -8.63 -19.67 11.07
N GLY A 36 -7.71 -20.65 11.09
CA GLY A 36 -6.75 -20.83 12.18
C GLY A 36 -5.72 -19.71 12.23
N GLN A 37 -5.24 -19.27 11.05
CA GLN A 37 -4.39 -18.08 10.93
C GLN A 37 -5.13 -16.83 11.41
N TYR A 38 -6.36 -16.63 10.95
CA TYR A 38 -7.19 -15.48 11.33
C TYR A 38 -7.47 -15.43 12.85
N ASP A 39 -7.83 -16.55 13.46
CA ASP A 39 -8.09 -16.62 14.90
C ASP A 39 -6.83 -16.33 15.71
N SER A 40 -5.67 -16.83 15.25
CA SER A 40 -4.37 -16.56 15.88
C SER A 40 -3.96 -15.08 15.73
N MET A 41 -4.19 -14.47 14.57
CA MET A 41 -3.98 -13.03 14.36
C MET A 41 -4.84 -12.23 15.34
N ARG A 42 -6.15 -12.51 15.38
CA ARG A 42 -7.09 -11.85 16.30
C ARG A 42 -6.70 -12.00 17.76
N ALA A 43 -6.26 -13.19 18.16
CA ALA A 43 -5.80 -13.43 19.53
C ALA A 43 -4.58 -12.55 19.87
N SER A 44 -3.61 -12.44 18.94
CA SER A 44 -2.43 -11.58 19.14
C SER A 44 -2.82 -10.08 19.21
N PHE A 45 -3.76 -9.64 18.38
CA PHE A 45 -4.27 -8.27 18.39
C PHE A 45 -5.03 -7.97 19.69
N ALA A 46 -5.90 -8.87 20.14
CA ALA A 46 -6.61 -8.73 21.40
C ALA A 46 -5.64 -8.66 22.60
N ALA A 47 -4.61 -9.51 22.61
CA ALA A 47 -3.55 -9.47 23.64
C ALA A 47 -2.75 -8.16 23.59
N GLY A 48 -2.55 -7.58 22.41
CA GLY A 48 -1.97 -6.24 22.22
C GLY A 48 -2.94 -5.08 22.43
N GLY A 49 -4.13 -5.32 22.99
CA GLY A 49 -5.06 -4.26 23.40
C GLY A 49 -6.13 -3.88 22.37
N PHE A 50 -6.19 -4.50 21.20
CA PHE A 50 -7.26 -4.28 20.21
C PHE A 50 -8.52 -5.07 20.60
N THR A 51 -9.18 -4.67 21.69
CA THR A 51 -10.30 -5.41 22.27
C THR A 51 -11.66 -5.00 21.69
N PRO A 52 -12.71 -5.84 21.79
CA PRO A 52 -14.06 -5.48 21.35
C PRO A 52 -14.72 -4.30 22.08
N LEU A 53 -14.06 -3.68 23.07
CA LEU A 53 -14.58 -2.52 23.78
C LEU A 53 -14.70 -1.30 22.86
N ASP A 54 -13.69 -1.09 22.02
CA ASP A 54 -13.59 0.06 21.10
C ASP A 54 -13.02 -0.32 19.71
N CYS A 55 -12.86 -1.61 19.45
CA CYS A 55 -12.44 -2.13 18.15
C CYS A 55 -13.51 -3.06 17.58
N GLU A 56 -13.62 -3.11 16.25
CA GLU A 56 -14.39 -4.12 15.54
C GLU A 56 -13.51 -4.91 14.57
N TYR A 57 -13.92 -6.15 14.28
CA TYR A 57 -13.23 -7.04 13.35
C TYR A 57 -14.17 -7.38 12.19
N LEU A 58 -13.74 -7.07 10.98
CA LEU A 58 -14.41 -7.42 9.73
C LEU A 58 -13.55 -8.43 8.98
N PHE A 59 -14.18 -9.34 8.28
CA PHE A 59 -13.45 -10.23 7.39
C PHE A 59 -14.22 -10.50 6.10
N VAL A 60 -13.45 -10.78 5.04
CA VAL A 60 -13.97 -11.28 3.78
C VAL A 60 -13.66 -12.75 3.72
N ASP A 61 -14.70 -13.58 3.69
CA ASP A 61 -14.58 -15.03 3.63
C ASP A 61 -14.12 -15.48 2.23
N ASN A 62 -12.90 -16.03 2.19
CA ASN A 62 -12.23 -16.63 1.05
C ASN A 62 -11.86 -18.10 1.33
N THR A 63 -12.52 -18.75 2.30
CA THR A 63 -12.29 -20.16 2.66
C THR A 63 -12.89 -21.14 1.65
N GLY A 64 -13.88 -20.70 0.87
CA GLY A 64 -14.54 -21.49 -0.16
C GLY A 64 -13.80 -21.49 -1.52
N CYS A 65 -14.31 -22.29 -2.46
CA CYS A 65 -13.74 -22.43 -3.80
C CYS A 65 -13.75 -21.15 -4.65
N LYS A 66 -14.64 -20.21 -4.33
CA LYS A 66 -14.74 -18.91 -5.01
C LYS A 66 -14.24 -17.83 -4.07
N GLN A 67 -13.11 -17.24 -4.42
CA GLN A 67 -12.50 -16.16 -3.64
C GLN A 67 -12.89 -14.79 -4.19
N THR A 68 -13.07 -13.84 -3.29
CA THR A 68 -13.18 -12.40 -3.56
C THR A 68 -11.78 -11.80 -3.57
N CYS A 69 -11.45 -11.05 -4.63
CA CYS A 69 -10.14 -10.41 -4.74
C CYS A 69 -9.96 -9.28 -3.70
N ALA A 70 -8.72 -8.89 -3.43
CA ALA A 70 -8.41 -7.89 -2.42
C ALA A 70 -9.05 -6.53 -2.71
N TYR A 71 -8.99 -6.06 -3.96
CA TYR A 71 -9.56 -4.79 -4.38
C TYR A 71 -11.07 -4.67 -4.11
N ASP A 72 -11.84 -5.73 -4.35
CA ASP A 72 -13.29 -5.74 -4.10
C ASP A 72 -13.60 -5.98 -2.61
N GLY A 73 -12.99 -7.01 -2.03
CA GLY A 73 -13.22 -7.38 -0.63
C GLY A 73 -12.86 -6.27 0.35
N LEU A 74 -11.69 -5.66 0.19
CA LEU A 74 -11.24 -4.59 1.09
C LEU A 74 -11.95 -3.26 0.81
N ASN A 75 -12.46 -3.01 -0.40
CA ASN A 75 -13.37 -1.88 -0.64
C ASN A 75 -14.68 -2.02 0.16
N ARG A 76 -15.26 -3.21 0.18
CA ARG A 76 -16.45 -3.48 1.02
C ARG A 76 -16.13 -3.29 2.49
N ALA A 77 -14.94 -3.70 2.93
CA ALA A 77 -14.50 -3.51 4.31
C ALA A 77 -14.31 -2.01 4.66
N LEU A 78 -13.65 -1.22 3.81
CA LEU A 78 -13.50 0.22 3.99
C LEU A 78 -14.86 0.94 4.05
N LEU A 79 -15.82 0.52 3.22
CA LEU A 79 -17.18 1.08 3.23
C LEU A 79 -17.96 0.73 4.51
N ALA A 80 -17.78 -0.49 5.03
CA ALA A 80 -18.45 -0.97 6.24
C ALA A 80 -17.81 -0.49 7.54
N ALA A 81 -16.55 -0.05 7.49
CA ALA A 81 -15.77 0.32 8.67
C ALA A 81 -16.35 1.51 9.44
N ARG A 82 -16.40 1.37 10.77
CA ARG A 82 -16.89 2.39 11.71
C ARG A 82 -15.79 3.01 12.57
N GLY A 83 -14.63 2.36 12.65
CA GLY A 83 -13.47 2.82 13.41
C GLY A 83 -12.91 4.14 12.88
N ARG A 84 -12.34 4.97 13.76
CA ARG A 84 -11.61 6.18 13.35
C ARG A 84 -10.45 5.84 12.40
N HIS A 85 -9.77 4.74 12.68
CA HIS A 85 -8.75 4.16 11.81
C HIS A 85 -9.17 2.77 11.36
N VAL A 86 -8.81 2.40 10.13
CA VAL A 86 -9.07 1.07 9.56
C VAL A 86 -7.73 0.38 9.35
N ILE A 87 -7.49 -0.73 10.03
CA ILE A 87 -6.33 -1.59 9.80
C ILE A 87 -6.73 -2.63 8.76
N LEU A 88 -6.09 -2.59 7.60
CA LEU A 88 -6.16 -3.63 6.58
C LEU A 88 -4.92 -4.50 6.76
N CYS A 89 -5.10 -5.78 7.06
CA CYS A 89 -3.97 -6.66 7.30
C CYS A 89 -4.21 -8.08 6.79
N HIS A 90 -3.11 -8.82 6.63
CA HIS A 90 -3.17 -10.25 6.35
C HIS A 90 -3.55 -11.03 7.61
N GLN A 91 -4.01 -12.27 7.42
CA GLN A 91 -4.36 -13.18 8.52
C GLN A 91 -3.14 -13.84 9.17
N ASP A 92 -1.96 -13.75 8.56
CA ASP A 92 -0.71 -14.38 8.97
C ASP A 92 0.30 -13.36 9.54
N ILE A 93 -0.19 -12.21 10.02
CA ILE A 93 0.60 -11.30 10.86
C ILE A 93 0.31 -11.52 12.35
N ARG A 94 1.28 -11.20 13.21
CA ARG A 94 1.16 -11.28 14.67
C ARG A 94 1.74 -10.04 15.35
N LEU A 95 1.09 -9.61 16.43
CA LEU A 95 1.75 -8.78 17.42
C LEU A 95 2.67 -9.64 18.28
N LEU A 96 3.88 -9.17 18.50
CA LEU A 96 4.89 -9.89 19.28
C LEU A 96 4.63 -9.70 20.78
N PRO A 97 4.69 -10.77 21.61
CA PRO A 97 4.58 -10.63 23.06
C PRO A 97 5.63 -9.67 23.62
N GLY A 98 5.19 -8.64 24.34
CA GLY A 98 6.08 -7.59 24.87
C GLY A 98 6.66 -6.64 23.83
N GLY A 99 6.23 -6.74 22.56
CA GLY A 99 6.53 -5.79 21.50
C GLY A 99 5.49 -4.68 21.40
N ASP A 100 5.35 -4.11 20.20
CA ASP A 100 4.39 -3.05 19.94
C ASP A 100 2.94 -3.52 20.10
N SER A 101 2.14 -2.68 20.76
CA SER A 101 0.72 -2.89 21.03
C SER A 101 -0.14 -1.77 20.44
N ARG A 102 -1.44 -1.79 20.72
CA ARG A 102 -2.37 -0.69 20.42
C ARG A 102 -1.86 0.65 20.96
N GLN A 103 -1.24 0.66 22.13
CA GLN A 103 -0.72 1.89 22.74
C GLN A 103 0.39 2.52 21.89
N GLU A 104 1.34 1.72 21.41
CA GLU A 104 2.41 2.19 20.55
C GLU A 104 1.89 2.63 19.18
N LEU A 105 0.86 1.96 18.64
CA LEU A 105 0.20 2.42 17.42
C LEU A 105 -0.46 3.79 17.62
N ASP A 106 -1.26 3.96 18.68
CA ASP A 106 -1.92 5.23 19.01
C ASP A 106 -0.90 6.38 19.14
N ALA A 107 0.23 6.12 19.82
CA ALA A 107 1.30 7.09 19.98
C ALA A 107 1.92 7.50 18.64
N ARG A 108 2.20 6.54 17.75
CA ARG A 108 2.76 6.81 16.42
C ARG A 108 1.79 7.56 15.51
N LEU A 109 0.51 7.23 15.54
CA LEU A 109 -0.51 7.95 14.76
C LEU A 109 -0.73 9.36 15.30
N THR A 110 -0.66 9.56 16.63
CA THR A 110 -0.73 10.89 17.26
C THR A 110 0.47 11.74 16.89
N GLN A 111 1.68 11.17 16.94
CA GLN A 111 2.90 11.82 16.47
C GLN A 111 2.78 12.22 15.00
N LEU A 112 2.32 11.29 14.15
CA LEU A 112 2.16 11.54 12.71
C LEU A 112 1.17 12.67 12.44
N LEU A 113 0.02 12.69 13.15
CA LEU A 113 -0.96 13.77 13.06
C LEU A 113 -0.36 15.13 13.44
N GLY A 114 0.51 15.17 14.45
CA GLY A 114 1.19 16.40 14.87
C GLY A 114 2.25 16.88 13.87
N GLN A 115 2.85 15.97 13.10
CA GLN A 115 3.87 16.30 12.09
C GLN A 115 3.27 16.66 10.72
N ASP A 116 2.22 15.94 10.31
CA ASP A 116 1.58 16.09 9.01
C ASP A 116 0.08 15.83 9.15
N PRO A 117 -0.78 16.88 9.27
CA PRO A 117 -2.21 16.69 9.40
C PRO A 117 -2.86 16.05 8.16
N ASP A 118 -2.16 16.05 7.02
CA ASP A 118 -2.61 15.51 5.72
C ASP A 118 -2.16 14.05 5.50
N TRP A 119 -1.74 13.33 6.55
CA TRP A 119 -1.57 11.89 6.46
C TRP A 119 -2.93 11.17 6.33
N ALA A 120 -2.99 10.15 5.48
CA ALA A 120 -4.16 9.29 5.33
C ALA A 120 -3.85 7.80 5.41
N VAL A 121 -2.63 7.38 5.06
CA VAL A 121 -2.25 5.97 5.03
C VAL A 121 -0.91 5.79 5.74
N ALA A 122 -0.82 4.79 6.60
CA ALA A 122 0.42 4.38 7.25
C ALA A 122 0.62 2.87 7.12
N GLY A 123 1.86 2.39 7.20
CA GLY A 123 2.19 0.96 7.24
C GLY A 123 3.56 0.73 7.88
N ASN A 124 4.01 -0.52 7.90
CA ASN A 124 5.30 -0.89 8.51
C ASN A 124 6.42 -1.13 7.48
N ALA A 125 6.08 -1.30 6.19
CA ALA A 125 7.07 -1.45 5.13
C ALA A 125 6.61 -0.75 3.84
N GLY A 126 7.54 -0.16 3.09
CA GLY A 126 7.21 0.62 1.89
C GLY A 126 8.41 1.14 1.11
N GLY A 127 8.14 1.64 -0.09
CA GLY A 127 9.17 2.20 -0.98
C GLY A 127 9.12 3.72 -1.04
N LEU A 128 10.28 4.37 -0.85
CA LEU A 128 10.41 5.82 -0.88
C LEU A 128 10.71 6.31 -2.31
N ALA A 129 11.69 5.66 -2.93
CA ALA A 129 12.27 6.02 -4.22
C ALA A 129 12.97 4.77 -4.81
N PRO A 130 13.37 4.78 -6.09
CA PRO A 130 14.06 3.64 -6.69
C PRO A 130 15.23 3.14 -5.83
N GLY A 131 15.19 1.86 -5.46
CA GLY A 131 16.20 1.21 -4.62
C GLY A 131 16.20 1.61 -3.13
N ARG A 132 15.26 2.44 -2.68
CA ARG A 132 15.16 2.92 -1.29
C ARG A 132 13.86 2.45 -0.64
N LEU A 133 14.01 1.66 0.41
CA LEU A 133 12.91 1.11 1.22
C LEU A 133 12.98 1.63 2.66
N SER A 134 11.83 1.61 3.35
CA SER A 134 11.75 1.65 4.81
C SER A 134 11.00 0.40 5.27
N VAL A 135 11.51 -0.30 6.27
CA VAL A 135 10.97 -1.61 6.69
C VAL A 135 11.09 -1.78 8.20
N ARG A 136 9.98 -2.11 8.86
CA ARG A 136 9.89 -2.45 10.28
C ARG A 136 9.12 -3.76 10.47
N ILE A 137 9.81 -4.90 10.46
CA ILE A 137 9.15 -6.21 10.45
C ILE A 137 10.04 -7.35 10.95
N SER A 138 9.45 -8.42 11.46
CA SER A 138 10.05 -9.75 11.48
C SER A 138 9.35 -10.63 10.45
N ASP A 139 10.08 -11.25 9.53
CA ASP A 139 9.51 -12.12 8.50
C ASP A 139 10.52 -13.25 8.14
N PRO A 140 10.21 -14.14 7.18
CA PRO A 140 11.15 -15.21 6.77
C PRO A 140 12.49 -14.72 6.21
N HIS A 141 12.64 -13.44 5.88
CA HIS A 141 13.89 -12.84 5.39
C HIS A 141 14.75 -12.27 6.52
N GLY A 142 14.20 -12.10 7.72
CA GLY A 142 14.95 -11.62 8.88
C GLY A 142 14.07 -11.25 10.07
N ARG A 143 14.63 -11.39 11.27
CA ARG A 143 13.99 -10.96 12.51
C ARG A 143 14.36 -9.50 12.81
N ASP A 144 13.41 -8.78 13.42
CA ASP A 144 13.60 -7.40 13.91
C ASP A 144 14.25 -6.47 12.88
N GLN A 145 13.84 -6.61 11.62
CA GLN A 145 14.34 -5.75 10.55
C GLN A 145 13.91 -4.31 10.82
N ARG A 146 14.88 -3.41 10.72
CA ARG A 146 14.71 -1.97 10.89
C ARG A 146 15.56 -1.25 9.86
N VAL A 147 14.93 -0.89 8.74
CA VAL A 147 15.57 -0.24 7.60
C VAL A 147 14.94 1.14 7.41
N GLY A 148 15.78 2.18 7.32
CA GLY A 148 15.33 3.57 7.18
C GLY A 148 15.00 4.25 8.50
N ASP A 149 14.59 5.52 8.40
CA ASP A 149 14.14 6.34 9.51
C ASP A 149 12.61 6.36 9.58
N PHE A 150 12.03 6.56 10.76
CA PHE A 150 10.58 6.54 10.97
C PHE A 150 10.12 7.75 11.82
N PRO A 151 8.90 8.28 11.59
CA PRO A 151 8.07 8.02 10.40
C PRO A 151 8.71 8.63 9.14
N VAL A 152 8.48 8.02 7.98
CA VAL A 152 8.97 8.56 6.69
C VAL A 152 7.91 8.47 5.61
N ARG A 153 7.81 9.53 4.81
CA ARG A 153 6.88 9.56 3.67
C ARG A 153 7.35 8.58 2.60
N VAL A 154 6.40 7.79 2.08
CA VAL A 154 6.65 6.78 1.05
C VAL A 154 5.69 6.93 -0.13
N ALA A 155 6.07 6.37 -1.27
CA ALA A 155 5.24 6.30 -2.47
C ALA A 155 4.34 5.05 -2.50
N SER A 156 4.69 4.02 -1.74
CA SER A 156 3.94 2.77 -1.64
C SER A 156 4.11 2.13 -0.28
N LEU A 157 3.20 1.20 0.03
CA LEU A 157 3.28 0.32 1.19
C LEU A 157 3.18 -1.14 0.76
N ASP A 158 3.72 -2.02 1.62
CA ASP A 158 3.44 -3.46 1.59
C ASP A 158 2.00 -3.74 2.03
N GLU A 159 1.48 -4.86 1.57
CA GLU A 159 0.10 -5.28 1.79
C GLU A 159 -0.19 -5.90 3.17
N ASN A 160 0.85 -6.32 3.90
CA ASN A 160 0.69 -7.09 5.15
C ASN A 160 -0.03 -6.32 6.28
N PHE A 161 0.22 -5.01 6.39
CA PHE A 161 -0.30 -4.14 7.44
C PHE A 161 -0.36 -2.68 6.96
N VAL A 162 -1.59 -2.20 6.78
CA VAL A 162 -1.89 -0.84 6.35
C VAL A 162 -2.93 -0.23 7.28
N VAL A 163 -2.66 0.96 7.80
CA VAL A 163 -3.60 1.77 8.59
C VAL A 163 -4.12 2.89 7.71
N VAL A 164 -5.44 3.02 7.62
CA VAL A 164 -6.14 4.04 6.83
C VAL A 164 -6.92 4.94 7.78
N ARG A 165 -6.73 6.26 7.65
CA ARG A 165 -7.56 7.25 8.35
C ARG A 165 -8.95 7.25 7.70
N ARG A 166 -10.00 6.86 8.43
CA ARG A 166 -11.35 6.70 7.84
C ARG A 166 -11.85 8.00 7.21
N SER A 167 -11.58 9.14 7.82
CA SER A 167 -11.99 10.45 7.30
C SER A 167 -11.36 10.82 5.95
N ALA A 168 -10.30 10.12 5.51
CA ALA A 168 -9.72 10.32 4.19
C ALA A 168 -10.59 9.77 3.05
N ASN A 169 -11.61 8.95 3.35
CA ASN A 169 -12.57 8.39 2.41
C ASN A 169 -11.93 7.74 1.17
N LEU A 170 -10.84 6.98 1.40
CA LEU A 170 -10.13 6.29 0.33
C LEU A 170 -10.89 5.03 -0.13
N ALA A 171 -10.67 4.66 -1.38
CA ALA A 171 -11.17 3.41 -1.96
C ALA A 171 -10.12 2.85 -2.94
N PHE A 172 -10.06 1.53 -3.04
CA PHE A 172 -9.26 0.84 -4.05
C PHE A 172 -9.86 1.00 -5.43
N SER A 173 -9.00 0.93 -6.43
CA SER A 173 -9.33 0.97 -7.84
C SER A 173 -10.32 -0.13 -8.26
N ARG A 174 -11.50 0.28 -8.73
CA ARG A 174 -12.55 -0.63 -9.19
C ARG A 174 -12.15 -1.52 -10.38
N ASN A 175 -11.22 -1.06 -11.21
CA ASN A 175 -10.79 -1.71 -12.44
C ASN A 175 -9.47 -2.51 -12.29
N LEU A 176 -9.00 -2.71 -11.07
CA LEU A 176 -7.93 -3.65 -10.74
C LEU A 176 -8.53 -4.85 -9.99
N ALA A 177 -7.82 -5.97 -10.01
CA ALA A 177 -8.21 -7.21 -9.36
C ALA A 177 -6.99 -7.99 -8.87
N GLY A 178 -7.23 -9.10 -8.17
CA GLY A 178 -6.19 -9.96 -7.59
C GLY A 178 -5.80 -9.58 -6.16
N PHE A 179 -4.61 -10.03 -5.76
CA PHE A 179 -4.09 -9.94 -4.38
C PHE A 179 -2.73 -9.24 -4.29
N HIS A 180 -2.37 -8.48 -5.33
CA HIS A 180 -1.09 -7.77 -5.42
C HIS A 180 -1.30 -6.29 -5.75
N PHE A 181 -0.36 -5.46 -5.30
CA PHE A 181 -0.27 -4.02 -5.54
C PHE A 181 -1.43 -3.19 -4.97
N TYR A 182 -2.33 -3.76 -4.17
CA TYR A 182 -3.50 -3.03 -3.69
C TYR A 182 -3.13 -1.97 -2.65
N ALA A 183 -2.11 -2.22 -1.81
CA ALA A 183 -1.61 -1.20 -0.88
C ALA A 183 -0.94 -0.05 -1.66
N THR A 184 -0.15 -0.37 -2.69
CA THR A 184 0.44 0.63 -3.58
C THR A 184 -0.63 1.44 -4.33
N ASP A 185 -1.70 0.77 -4.80
CA ASP A 185 -2.86 1.43 -5.42
C ASP A 185 -3.51 2.43 -4.48
N LEU A 186 -3.75 2.03 -3.23
CA LEU A 186 -4.33 2.90 -2.21
C LEU A 186 -3.45 4.13 -1.93
N CYS A 187 -2.13 3.95 -1.91
CA CYS A 187 -1.17 5.05 -1.75
C CYS A 187 -1.26 6.05 -2.90
N LEU A 188 -1.42 5.56 -4.15
CA LEU A 188 -1.58 6.45 -5.31
C LEU A 188 -2.95 7.13 -5.34
N VAL A 189 -4.01 6.46 -4.91
CA VAL A 189 -5.33 7.09 -4.72
C VAL A 189 -5.22 8.20 -3.66
N ALA A 190 -4.54 7.95 -2.55
CA ALA A 190 -4.27 8.95 -1.52
C ALA A 190 -3.53 10.17 -2.09
N ASP A 191 -2.42 9.95 -2.83
CA ASP A 191 -1.63 11.01 -3.48
C ASP A 191 -2.48 11.85 -4.44
N VAL A 192 -3.33 11.21 -5.26
CA VAL A 192 -4.25 11.90 -6.18
C VAL A 192 -5.28 12.75 -5.44
N LEU A 193 -5.73 12.31 -4.27
CA LEU A 193 -6.68 13.04 -3.43
C LEU A 193 -6.01 14.10 -2.54
N GLY A 194 -4.68 14.26 -2.63
CA GLY A 194 -3.92 15.26 -1.88
C GLY A 194 -3.44 14.80 -0.50
N TRP A 195 -3.54 13.49 -0.20
CA TRP A 195 -3.11 12.92 1.06
C TRP A 195 -1.69 12.32 1.00
N ASN A 196 -1.10 12.14 2.17
CA ASN A 196 0.24 11.60 2.34
C ASN A 196 0.23 10.18 2.94
N THR A 197 1.23 9.38 2.55
CA THR A 197 1.44 7.99 2.99
C THR A 197 2.77 7.86 3.72
N TYR A 198 2.79 7.11 4.82
CA TYR A 198 3.96 6.94 5.67
C TYR A 198 4.29 5.49 5.99
N VAL A 199 5.58 5.19 6.15
CA VAL A 199 5.99 4.06 6.97
C VAL A 199 6.25 4.56 8.39
N ILE A 200 5.69 3.87 9.38
CA ILE A 200 5.84 4.15 10.81
C ILE A 200 6.64 3.03 11.48
N ASP A 201 7.23 3.30 12.66
CA ASP A 201 8.06 2.34 13.40
C ASP A 201 7.23 1.24 14.08
N PHE A 202 6.19 0.68 13.45
CA PHE A 202 5.30 -0.33 14.07
C PHE A 202 5.73 -1.76 13.72
N HIS A 203 6.29 -2.47 14.71
CA HIS A 203 6.83 -3.80 14.55
C HIS A 203 5.77 -4.89 14.66
N ILE A 204 5.69 -5.71 13.62
CA ILE A 204 4.90 -6.93 13.60
C ILE A 204 5.74 -8.10 13.09
N GLU A 205 5.27 -9.31 13.37
CA GLU A 205 5.74 -10.53 12.71
C GLU A 205 4.81 -10.88 11.55
N HIS A 206 5.37 -11.21 10.39
CA HIS A 206 4.65 -11.70 9.22
C HIS A 206 5.18 -13.10 8.89
N LEU A 207 4.30 -14.10 8.86
CA LEU A 207 4.72 -15.50 8.88
C LEU A 207 5.07 -16.04 7.49
N SER A 208 4.68 -15.37 6.40
CA SER A 208 4.90 -15.83 5.03
C SER A 208 5.89 -14.95 4.25
N PRO A 209 6.58 -15.52 3.24
CA PRO A 209 7.57 -14.79 2.44
C PRO A 209 6.97 -14.03 1.25
N GLY A 210 5.65 -14.11 1.03
CA GLY A 210 4.99 -13.62 -0.18
C GLY A 210 5.25 -14.46 -1.44
N THR A 211 4.70 -14.02 -2.58
CA THR A 211 4.72 -14.77 -3.86
C THR A 211 5.18 -13.92 -5.05
N ALA A 212 6.10 -12.98 -4.81
CA ALA A 212 6.70 -12.15 -5.85
C ALA A 212 7.34 -13.02 -6.96
N GLY A 213 7.25 -12.57 -8.21
CA GLY A 213 7.78 -13.27 -9.38
C GLY A 213 6.91 -14.43 -9.90
N SER A 214 5.76 -14.71 -9.28
CA SER A 214 4.78 -15.64 -9.84
C SER A 214 4.16 -15.09 -11.14
N ARG A 215 3.59 -15.99 -11.96
CA ARG A 215 2.88 -15.58 -13.19
C ARG A 215 1.71 -14.64 -12.90
N ASP A 216 1.00 -14.86 -11.78
CA ASP A 216 -0.10 -13.99 -11.36
C ASP A 216 0.43 -12.60 -10.98
N PHE A 217 1.51 -12.55 -10.19
CA PHE A 217 2.15 -11.30 -9.78
C PHE A 217 2.56 -10.44 -10.98
N GLU A 218 3.26 -11.01 -11.98
CA GLU A 218 3.66 -10.24 -13.16
C GLU A 218 2.46 -9.79 -14.00
N ALA A 219 1.39 -10.59 -14.09
CA ALA A 219 0.16 -10.17 -14.76
C ALA A 219 -0.50 -8.97 -14.03
N ARG A 220 -0.60 -9.01 -12.70
CA ARG A 220 -1.14 -7.91 -11.88
C ARG A 220 -0.28 -6.66 -11.97
N LYS A 221 1.04 -6.81 -12.03
CA LYS A 221 2.00 -5.71 -12.19
C LYS A 221 1.79 -4.96 -13.51
N GLU A 222 1.60 -5.68 -14.62
CA GLU A 222 1.33 -5.06 -15.92
C GLU A 222 -0.04 -4.36 -15.96
N GLU A 223 -1.08 -4.96 -15.37
CA GLU A 223 -2.40 -4.31 -15.23
C GLU A 223 -2.34 -3.04 -14.39
N PHE A 224 -1.64 -3.09 -13.25
CA PHE A 224 -1.38 -1.96 -12.37
C PHE A 224 -0.64 -0.85 -13.13
N ARG A 225 0.44 -1.20 -13.82
CA ARG A 225 1.24 -0.27 -14.63
C ARG A 225 0.41 0.36 -15.74
N ALA A 226 -0.39 -0.42 -16.46
CA ALA A 226 -1.24 0.05 -17.54
C ALA A 226 -2.31 1.03 -17.07
N LYS A 227 -2.91 0.79 -15.89
CA LYS A 227 -3.85 1.75 -15.28
C LYS A 227 -3.14 3.05 -14.91
N TRP A 228 -2.11 2.97 -14.08
CA TRP A 228 -1.52 4.15 -13.47
C TRP A 228 -0.66 4.97 -14.44
N SER A 229 -0.13 4.36 -15.52
CA SER A 229 0.51 5.10 -16.60
C SER A 229 -0.49 6.00 -17.35
N LYS A 230 -1.77 5.63 -17.44
CA LYS A 230 -2.79 6.50 -18.06
C LYS A 230 -3.17 7.69 -17.18
N ALA A 231 -3.12 7.50 -15.86
CA ALA A 231 -3.60 8.49 -14.89
C ALA A 231 -2.53 9.49 -14.43
N LEU A 232 -1.26 9.07 -14.41
CA LEU A 232 -0.17 9.85 -13.81
C LEU A 232 0.88 10.25 -14.84
N ARG A 233 1.62 11.31 -14.54
CA ARG A 233 2.85 11.66 -15.26
C ARG A 233 3.90 10.54 -15.12
N PRO A 234 4.87 10.44 -16.06
CA PRO A 234 5.91 9.44 -15.98
C PRO A 234 6.67 9.53 -14.66
N ARG A 235 6.79 8.40 -13.94
CA ARG A 235 7.50 8.32 -12.67
C ARG A 235 7.89 6.89 -12.34
N TRP A 236 8.89 6.74 -11.48
CA TRP A 236 9.22 5.47 -10.88
C TRP A 236 8.46 5.29 -9.56
N ILE A 237 8.02 4.06 -9.32
CA ILE A 237 7.41 3.64 -8.05
C ILE A 237 8.19 2.42 -7.58
N GLN A 238 8.79 2.55 -6.40
CA GLN A 238 9.39 1.45 -5.68
C GLN A 238 8.34 0.86 -4.75
N THR A 239 8.12 -0.45 -4.80
CA THR A 239 7.42 -1.25 -3.76
C THR A 239 8.43 -2.09 -2.99
N THR A 240 7.99 -2.82 -1.97
CA THR A 240 8.86 -3.78 -1.23
C THR A 240 9.38 -4.90 -2.13
N CYS A 241 8.62 -5.27 -3.17
CA CYS A 241 8.90 -6.42 -4.03
C CYS A 241 9.19 -6.09 -5.51
N ALA A 242 8.99 -4.85 -5.96
CA ALA A 242 9.19 -4.46 -7.36
C ALA A 242 9.56 -2.99 -7.54
N LEU A 243 10.27 -2.69 -8.64
CA LEU A 243 10.45 -1.33 -9.16
C LEU A 243 9.65 -1.20 -10.46
N LEU A 244 8.70 -0.27 -10.52
CA LEU A 244 7.84 -0.04 -11.67
C LEU A 244 8.10 1.33 -12.29
N ARG A 245 8.13 1.38 -13.62
CA ARG A 245 8.06 2.64 -14.37
C ARG A 245 6.64 2.87 -14.86
N LEU A 246 6.01 3.94 -14.41
CA LEU A 246 4.80 4.45 -15.02
C LEU A 246 5.21 5.35 -16.19
N ASP A 247 4.73 5.05 -17.39
CA ASP A 247 5.20 5.70 -18.61
C ASP A 247 4.47 6.99 -18.96
N GLY A 248 3.36 7.30 -18.28
CA GLY A 248 2.45 8.37 -18.66
C GLY A 248 1.62 8.04 -19.91
N GLU A 249 0.63 8.87 -20.21
CA GLU A 249 -0.14 8.80 -21.45
C GLU A 249 0.78 8.97 -22.67
N PRO A 250 0.89 7.97 -23.58
CA PRO A 250 1.69 8.09 -24.80
C PRO A 250 1.17 9.16 -25.77
N LEU A 251 -0.06 9.64 -25.58
CA LEU A 251 -0.84 10.36 -26.60
C LEU A 251 -0.74 11.90 -26.54
N ARG A 252 -0.12 12.48 -25.50
CA ARG A 252 0.11 13.94 -25.47
C ARG A 252 1.21 14.41 -26.43
N GLN A 253 2.07 13.52 -26.94
CA GLN A 253 3.03 13.86 -28.00
C GLN A 253 2.37 13.90 -29.40
N LEU A 254 1.40 13.02 -29.68
CA LEU A 254 0.77 12.96 -31.00
C LEU A 254 -0.32 14.03 -31.19
N VAL A 255 -1.12 14.29 -30.15
CA VAL A 255 -2.19 15.30 -30.19
C VAL A 255 -1.62 16.71 -30.05
N GLY A 256 -0.52 16.87 -29.30
CA GLY A 256 0.27 18.10 -29.30
C GLY A 256 0.76 18.47 -30.70
N GLN A 257 1.29 17.50 -31.45
CA GLN A 257 1.76 17.70 -32.83
C GLN A 257 0.63 17.94 -33.86
N LEU A 258 -0.54 17.32 -33.67
CA LEU A 258 -1.68 17.50 -34.58
C LEU A 258 -2.43 18.82 -34.33
N LEU A 259 -2.46 19.30 -33.09
CA LEU A 259 -3.01 20.62 -32.75
C LEU A 259 -1.98 21.75 -32.88
N GLU A 260 -0.69 21.42 -33.02
CA GLU A 260 0.38 22.39 -33.22
C GLU A 260 0.25 23.15 -34.54
N GLU A 261 -0.11 22.54 -35.67
CA GLU A 261 -0.23 23.26 -36.94
C GLU A 261 -1.25 24.44 -36.91
N PRO A 262 -2.50 24.25 -36.43
CA PRO A 262 -3.44 25.36 -36.31
C PRO A 262 -3.07 26.34 -35.19
N VAL A 263 -2.58 25.87 -34.03
CA VAL A 263 -2.16 26.73 -32.91
C VAL A 263 -0.90 27.53 -33.24
N ARG A 264 0.04 26.97 -34.02
CA ARG A 264 1.24 27.62 -34.55
C ARG A 264 0.93 28.67 -35.60
N LYS A 265 -0.08 28.44 -36.45
CA LYS A 265 -0.60 29.48 -37.36
C LYS A 265 -1.24 30.64 -36.59
N LEU A 266 -1.88 30.35 -35.47
CA LEU A 266 -2.48 31.37 -34.60
C LEU A 266 -1.42 32.12 -33.76
N SER A 267 -0.39 31.41 -33.28
CA SER A 267 0.68 31.97 -32.42
C SER A 267 1.79 32.69 -33.20
N ARG A 268 1.96 32.44 -34.50
CA ARG A 268 2.81 33.24 -35.41
C ARG A 268 2.35 34.70 -35.59
N ARG A 269 1.20 35.07 -35.02
CA ARG A 269 0.74 36.47 -34.91
C ARG A 269 1.05 37.11 -33.55
N LEU A 270 1.80 36.42 -32.68
CA LEU A 270 2.16 36.90 -31.35
C LEU A 270 3.71 36.96 -31.20
N PRO A 271 4.29 38.05 -30.69
CA PRO A 271 5.73 38.15 -30.51
C PRO A 271 6.24 37.37 -29.29
N GLY A 272 7.20 36.47 -29.55
CA GLY A 272 8.38 36.22 -28.69
C GLY A 272 8.28 35.18 -27.57
N ALA A 273 9.16 34.17 -27.60
CA ALA A 273 10.28 34.05 -26.66
C ALA A 273 11.11 32.77 -26.93
N SER A 274 12.42 32.97 -26.91
CA SER A 274 13.52 32.08 -27.26
C SER A 274 13.96 31.14 -26.12
N GLY A 275 14.39 29.94 -26.49
CA GLY A 275 15.59 29.33 -25.89
C GLY A 275 15.40 28.05 -25.07
N TRP A 276 15.54 26.88 -25.72
CA TRP A 276 16.10 25.67 -25.09
C TRP A 276 16.60 24.69 -26.17
N THR A 277 17.89 24.38 -26.17
CA THR A 277 18.51 23.32 -27.00
C THR A 277 19.16 22.31 -26.07
N GLY A 278 18.64 21.08 -26.06
CA GLY A 278 19.25 19.93 -25.38
C GLY A 278 20.43 19.35 -26.16
N GLY A 279 21.31 18.65 -25.45
CA GLY A 279 22.27 17.68 -25.99
C GLY A 279 22.24 16.47 -25.06
N GLU A 280 21.75 15.32 -25.51
CA GLU A 280 22.41 14.28 -26.32
C GLU A 280 23.37 13.37 -25.54
N THR A 281 22.91 12.12 -25.48
CA THR A 281 23.53 10.82 -25.25
C THR A 281 24.96 10.65 -25.79
N GLY A 282 25.83 10.03 -24.98
CA GLY A 282 27.10 9.46 -25.39
C GLY A 282 27.22 7.98 -25.00
N LEU A 283 27.24 7.12 -26.01
CA LEU A 283 27.63 5.70 -25.97
C LEU A 283 29.10 5.57 -25.52
N LEU A 284 29.43 4.63 -24.64
CA LEU A 284 30.77 4.04 -24.56
C LEU A 284 30.70 2.54 -24.29
N GLN A 285 31.31 1.80 -25.22
CA GLN A 285 31.50 0.36 -25.25
C GLN A 285 32.63 -0.11 -24.32
N THR A 286 32.39 -1.28 -23.72
CA THR A 286 33.28 -2.43 -23.46
C THR A 286 34.75 -2.26 -23.04
N ARG A 287 35.08 -2.90 -21.90
CA ARG A 287 36.27 -3.71 -21.54
C ARG A 287 35.88 -4.39 -20.20
N GLY A 288 35.89 -5.70 -19.98
CA GLY A 288 36.82 -6.76 -20.37
C GLY A 288 37.66 -7.12 -19.14
N LEU A 289 37.37 -8.24 -18.47
CA LEU A 289 38.21 -9.01 -17.51
C LEU A 289 37.34 -10.19 -16.99
N GLN A 290 37.39 -11.36 -17.63
CA GLN A 290 38.22 -12.53 -17.31
C GLN A 290 37.77 -13.37 -16.09
N SER A 291 37.07 -14.45 -16.44
CA SER A 291 37.14 -15.83 -15.92
C SER A 291 38.32 -16.19 -15.01
N ALA A 292 38.03 -16.78 -13.85
CA ALA A 292 38.90 -17.75 -13.18
C ALA A 292 38.08 -18.95 -12.69
N THR A 293 38.39 -20.13 -13.22
CA THR A 293 37.85 -21.43 -12.83
C THR A 293 38.86 -22.20 -11.96
N LEU A 294 38.34 -22.78 -10.87
CA LEU A 294 38.62 -24.09 -10.26
C LEU A 294 40.07 -24.53 -9.94
N THR A 295 40.29 -24.92 -8.67
CA THR A 295 40.68 -26.31 -8.31
C THR A 295 40.38 -26.62 -6.83
N PRO A 296 40.19 -27.90 -6.45
CA PRO A 296 39.49 -28.34 -5.25
C PRO A 296 40.43 -28.68 -4.08
N ALA A 297 39.90 -28.68 -2.85
CA ALA A 297 40.53 -29.32 -1.70
C ALA A 297 39.77 -30.60 -1.33
N ARG A 298 40.50 -31.70 -1.16
CA ARG A 298 40.06 -33.01 -0.64
C ARG A 298 40.99 -33.37 0.55
N PRO A 299 40.70 -34.44 1.31
CA PRO A 299 40.20 -34.40 2.69
C PRO A 299 41.29 -34.69 3.76
N ALA A 300 40.97 -34.43 5.03
CA ALA A 300 41.69 -35.03 6.16
C ALA A 300 40.70 -35.77 7.08
N ALA A 301 41.12 -36.95 7.51
CA ALA A 301 40.37 -37.98 8.21
C ALA A 301 40.02 -37.65 9.68
N GLY A 302 39.06 -38.40 10.23
CA GLY A 302 38.56 -38.33 11.61
C GLY A 302 39.57 -38.73 12.71
N PRO A 303 39.10 -38.93 13.96
CA PRO A 303 38.32 -40.13 14.26
C PRO A 303 37.16 -39.93 15.28
N GLY A 304 36.25 -40.92 15.29
CA GLY A 304 35.64 -41.51 16.50
C GLY A 304 34.67 -40.67 17.33
N ASN A 305 33.40 -41.10 17.37
CA ASN A 305 32.85 -41.74 18.57
C ASN A 305 31.46 -42.31 18.31
N ASP A 306 31.35 -43.61 18.54
CA ASP A 306 30.14 -44.33 18.87
C ASP A 306 29.67 -43.97 20.32
N GLU A 307 28.44 -44.38 20.61
CA GLU A 307 27.75 -44.52 21.91
C GLU A 307 27.03 -43.31 22.53
N ALA A 308 25.69 -43.35 22.45
CA ALA A 308 24.75 -43.52 23.57
C ALA A 308 23.31 -43.36 23.00
N ALA A 309 22.36 -44.30 23.16
CA ALA A 309 21.67 -44.66 24.41
C ALA A 309 21.09 -43.43 25.13
#